data_AF-A0A7K3WWL7-F1
#
_entry.id   AF-A0A7K3WWL7-F1
#
_cell.length_a   1.000
_cell.length_b   1.000
_cell.length_c   1.000
_cell.angle_alpha   90.00
_cell.angle_beta   90.00
_cell.angle_gamma   90.00
#
_symmetry.space_group_name_H-M   'P 1'
#
loop_
_entity.id
_entity.type
_entity.pdbx_description
1 polymer ?
#
loop_
_entity_poly.entity_id
_entity_poly.type
_entity_poly.pdbx_seq_one_letter_code
_entity_poly.pdbx_strand_id
1 'polypeptide(L)'
;MKLQEKMFALVQAWQESGMVRQEFLSDKAISLSKFNYWLYKYRKSQQKHPQNLPVRSTPGDFKSFVLSDEAIETSGQSVSMEITTPSGVRITIYN
;
A
#
# COMPACT_ATOMS: atom_id res chain seq x y z
N MET A 1 17.23 21.87 -7.18
CA MET A 1 16.70 20.67 -6.48
C MET A 1 16.87 19.46 -7.37
N LYS A 2 17.57 18.41 -6.91
CA LYS A 2 17.87 17.23 -7.73
C LYS A 2 16.59 16.41 -7.94
N LEU A 3 16.42 15.80 -9.12
CA LEU A 3 15.21 15.02 -9.46
C LEU A 3 14.87 13.96 -8.40
N GLN A 4 15.88 13.30 -7.84
CA GLN A 4 15.72 12.31 -6.78
C GLN A 4 15.08 12.87 -5.51
N GLU A 5 15.50 14.06 -5.06
CA GLU A 5 14.95 14.71 -3.86
C GLU A 5 13.45 14.99 -4.04
N LYS A 6 13.06 15.51 -5.22
CA LYS A 6 11.65 15.75 -5.56
C LYS A 6 10.82 14.46 -5.53
N MET A 7 11.35 13.38 -6.07
CA MET A 7 10.63 12.10 -6.14
C MET A 7 10.55 11.42 -4.78
N PHE A 8 11.57 11.57 -3.93
CA PHE A 8 11.55 11.05 -2.56
C PHE A 8 10.58 11.83 -1.69
N ALA A 9 10.55 13.15 -1.80
CA ALA A 9 9.55 13.98 -1.13
C ALA A 9 8.13 13.61 -1.55
N LEU A 10 7.92 13.31 -2.84
CA LEU A 10 6.63 12.83 -3.33
C LEU A 10 6.22 11.47 -2.72
N VAL A 11 7.18 10.55 -2.55
CA VAL A 11 6.94 9.26 -1.89
C VAL A 11 6.58 9.46 -0.41
N GLN A 12 7.26 10.36 0.30
CA GLN A 12 6.93 10.68 1.69
C GLN A 12 5.53 11.28 1.82
N ALA A 13 5.20 12.27 1.00
CA ALA A 13 3.87 12.87 0.97
C ALA A 13 2.76 11.83 0.69
N TRP A 14 3.04 10.84 -0.18
CA TRP A 14 2.12 9.73 -0.38
C TRP A 14 1.95 8.87 0.90
N GLN A 15 3.06 8.51 1.57
CA GLN A 15 3.01 7.71 2.79
C GLN A 15 2.25 8.40 3.92
N GLU A 16 2.41 9.71 4.06
CA GLU A 16 1.70 10.54 5.04
C GLU A 16 0.22 10.72 4.72
N SER A 17 -0.15 10.70 3.43
CA SER A 17 -1.55 10.88 3.01
C SER A 17 -2.47 9.71 3.36
N GLY A 18 -1.93 8.50 3.54
CA GLY A 18 -2.72 7.27 3.69
C GLY A 18 -3.54 6.85 2.46
N MET A 19 -3.49 7.60 1.37
CA MET A 19 -4.24 7.35 0.14
C MET A 19 -3.68 6.16 -0.64
N VAL A 20 -4.52 5.49 -1.44
CA VAL A 20 -4.01 4.52 -2.42
C VAL A 20 -3.24 5.25 -3.51
N ARG A 21 -2.24 4.58 -4.09
CA ARG A 21 -1.32 5.22 -5.06
C ARG A 21 -2.02 5.81 -6.27
N GLN A 22 -3.05 5.16 -6.79
CA GLN A 22 -3.78 5.63 -7.96
C GLN A 22 -4.51 6.95 -7.68
N GLU A 23 -5.18 7.04 -6.54
CA GLU A 23 -5.85 8.27 -6.09
C GLU A 23 -4.85 9.38 -5.81
N PHE A 24 -3.76 9.07 -5.10
CA PHE A 24 -2.73 10.09 -4.81
C PHE A 24 -2.07 10.66 -6.07
N LEU A 25 -1.99 9.88 -7.14
CA LEU A 25 -1.35 10.28 -8.39
C LEU A 25 -2.31 10.87 -9.42
N SER A 26 -3.63 10.89 -9.17
CA SER A 26 -4.64 11.30 -10.16
C SER A 26 -4.36 12.68 -10.74
N ASP A 27 -3.95 13.61 -9.89
CA ASP A 27 -3.76 15.03 -10.24
C ASP A 27 -2.27 15.37 -10.46
N LYS A 28 -1.41 14.36 -10.58
CA LYS A 28 0.04 14.54 -10.67
C LYS A 28 0.57 14.13 -12.04
N ALA A 29 1.52 14.89 -12.56
CA ALA A 29 2.17 14.63 -13.86
C ALA A 29 3.14 13.43 -13.86
N ILE A 30 2.91 12.41 -13.02
CA ILE A 30 3.76 11.23 -12.90
C ILE A 30 2.93 9.96 -13.03
N SER A 31 3.32 9.11 -13.99
CA SER A 31 2.71 7.80 -14.16
C SER A 31 2.95 6.89 -12.95
N LEU A 32 2.02 5.98 -12.69
CA LEU A 32 2.14 4.96 -11.65
C LEU A 32 3.44 4.12 -11.76
N SER A 33 3.84 3.71 -12.97
CA SER A 33 5.06 2.92 -13.18
C SER A 33 6.32 3.67 -12.77
N LYS A 34 6.42 4.95 -13.17
CA LYS A 34 7.53 5.83 -12.76
C LYS A 34 7.53 6.07 -11.26
N PHE A 35 6.36 6.26 -10.65
CA PHE A 35 6.24 6.38 -9.20
C PHE A 35 6.70 5.09 -8.48
N ASN A 36 6.27 3.92 -8.95
CA ASN A 36 6.68 2.63 -8.40
C ASN A 36 8.21 2.43 -8.47
N TYR A 37 8.85 2.84 -9.56
CA TYR A 37 10.31 2.85 -9.67
C TYR A 37 10.96 3.70 -8.57
N TRP A 38 10.45 4.92 -8.34
CA TRP A 38 10.98 5.81 -7.30
C TRP A 38 10.70 5.31 -5.89
N LEU A 39 9.53 4.68 -5.65
CA LEU A 39 9.21 4.04 -4.39
C LEU A 39 10.18 2.88 -4.08
N TYR A 40 10.48 2.04 -5.08
CA TYR A 40 11.48 0.98 -4.95
C TYR A 40 12.86 1.57 -4.63
N LYS A 41 13.28 2.60 -5.39
CA LYS A 41 14.57 3.27 -5.18
C LYS A 41 14.65 3.96 -3.81
N TYR A 42 13.57 4.58 -3.34
CA TYR A 42 13.45 5.19 -2.02
C TYR A 42 13.66 4.15 -0.93
N ARG A 43 12.94 3.02 -0.98
CA ARG A 43 13.10 1.91 -0.03
C ARG A 43 14.54 1.37 -0.01
N LYS A 44 15.16 1.18 -1.18
CA LYS A 44 16.56 0.73 -1.26
C LYS A 44 17.55 1.76 -0.68
N SER A 45 17.27 3.06 -0.81
CA SER A 45 18.10 4.09 -0.16
C SER A 45 17.96 4.10 1.36
N GLN A 46 16.78 3.77 1.88
CA GLN A 46 16.55 3.64 3.32
C GLN A 46 17.19 2.36 3.90
N GLN A 47 17.39 1.31 3.10
CA GLN A 47 18.05 0.05 3.54
C GLN A 47 19.53 0.21 3.93
N LYS A 48 20.18 1.34 3.62
CA LYS A 48 21.50 1.67 4.19
C LYS A 48 21.43 2.05 5.67
N HIS A 49 20.22 2.26 6.21
CA HIS A 49 19.92 2.36 7.63
C HIS A 49 19.09 1.12 8.04
N PRO A 50 19.59 0.25 8.95
CA PRO A 50 19.00 -1.07 9.23
C PRO A 50 17.61 -1.06 9.91
N GLN A 51 16.97 0.09 10.11
CA GLN A 51 15.80 0.21 10.99
C GLN A 51 14.43 0.22 10.28
N ASN A 52 14.37 0.21 8.94
CA ASN A 52 13.10 0.37 8.19
C ASN A 52 12.94 -0.63 7.03
N LEU A 53 12.90 -1.92 7.34
CA LEU A 53 12.45 -2.97 6.41
C LEU A 53 10.92 -3.16 6.53
N PRO A 54 10.16 -3.33 5.43
CA PRO A 54 9.15 -4.39 5.45
C PRO A 54 9.95 -5.68 5.42
N VAL A 55 10.02 -6.31 6.60
CA VAL A 55 10.67 -7.59 6.81
C VAL A 55 10.12 -8.56 5.76
N ARG A 56 11.03 -9.30 5.13
CA ARG A 56 10.70 -10.48 4.33
C ARG A 56 9.85 -11.37 5.23
N SER A 57 8.54 -11.46 4.99
CA SER A 57 7.51 -11.97 5.91
C SER A 57 8.08 -12.96 6.91
N THR A 58 8.44 -12.47 8.10
CA THR A 58 8.74 -13.39 9.19
C THR A 58 7.39 -13.98 9.62
N PRO A 59 7.36 -15.20 10.18
CA PRO A 59 6.12 -15.83 10.65
C PRO A 59 5.29 -14.97 11.64
N GLY A 60 5.86 -13.89 12.18
CA GLY A 60 5.20 -12.94 13.09
C GLY A 60 4.56 -11.70 12.44
N ASP A 61 4.78 -11.42 11.15
CA ASP A 61 4.14 -10.29 10.45
C ASP A 61 2.72 -10.62 9.94
N PHE A 62 2.24 -11.83 10.22
CA PHE A 62 0.88 -12.25 9.94
C PHE A 62 -0.07 -11.65 10.98
N LYS A 63 -0.82 -10.60 10.60
CA LYS A 63 -1.96 -10.13 11.38
C LYS A 63 -3.14 -11.07 11.18
N SER A 64 -3.27 -12.04 12.08
CA SER A 64 -4.51 -12.80 12.27
C SER A 64 -5.59 -11.86 12.80
N PHE A 65 -6.76 -11.90 12.18
CA PHE A 65 -7.99 -11.32 12.72
C PHE A 65 -9.04 -12.42 12.72
N VAL A 66 -9.86 -12.46 13.77
CA VAL A 66 -11.01 -13.35 13.83
C VAL A 66 -12.13 -12.67 13.07
N LEU A 67 -12.66 -13.33 12.05
CA LEU A 67 -13.88 -12.87 11.38
C LEU A 67 -15.05 -13.11 12.33
N SER A 68 -15.74 -12.04 12.71
CA SER A 68 -17.02 -12.13 13.39
C SER A 68 -18.07 -12.60 12.36
N ASP A 69 -18.91 -13.56 12.71
CA ASP A 69 -19.95 -14.16 11.84
C ASP A 69 -21.07 -13.18 11.39
N GLU A 70 -20.90 -11.88 11.61
CA GLU A 70 -21.81 -10.84 11.12
C GLU A 70 -21.55 -10.61 9.64
N ALA A 71 -22.01 -11.55 8.82
CA ALA A 71 -21.97 -11.46 7.37
C ALA A 71 -22.73 -10.22 6.89
N ILE A 72 -22.07 -9.41 6.05
CA ILE A 72 -22.74 -8.31 5.33
C ILE A 72 -23.36 -8.92 4.08
N GLU A 73 -24.68 -9.05 4.05
CA GLU A 73 -25.41 -9.47 2.85
C GLU A 73 -25.35 -8.37 1.80
N THR A 74 -24.62 -8.61 0.71
CA THR A 74 -24.66 -7.74 -0.48
C THR A 74 -25.05 -8.60 -1.67
N SER A 75 -26.18 -8.29 -2.31
CA SER A 75 -26.63 -8.94 -3.55
C SER A 75 -26.77 -10.48 -3.46
N GLY A 76 -27.25 -11.00 -2.33
CA GLY A 76 -27.48 -12.45 -2.13
C GLY A 76 -26.21 -13.27 -1.87
N GLN A 77 -25.06 -12.61 -1.68
CA GLN A 77 -23.80 -13.24 -1.29
C GLN A 77 -23.30 -12.65 0.03
N SER A 78 -22.96 -13.54 0.96
CA SER A 78 -22.39 -13.19 2.26
C SER A 78 -20.92 -12.82 2.08
N VAL A 79 -20.61 -11.52 2.12
CA VAL A 79 -19.24 -11.02 2.13
C VAL A 79 -18.74 -11.06 3.58
N SER A 80 -17.73 -11.87 3.84
CA SER A 80 -17.13 -11.97 5.18
C SER A 80 -15.98 -10.99 5.36
N MET A 81 -15.31 -10.57 4.28
CA MET A 81 -14.29 -9.54 4.37
C MET A 81 -14.00 -8.83 3.05
N GLU A 82 -13.65 -7.55 3.14
CA GLU A 82 -13.07 -6.80 2.04
C GLU A 82 -11.83 -6.02 2.51
N ILE A 83 -10.70 -6.19 1.82
CA ILE A 83 -9.49 -5.41 2.07
C ILE A 83 -8.96 -4.78 0.79
N THR A 84 -8.49 -3.54 0.88
CA THR A 84 -7.80 -2.84 -0.22
C THR A 84 -6.37 -2.49 0.18
N THR A 85 -5.40 -2.99 -0.58
CA THR A 85 -3.98 -2.71 -0.35
C THR A 85 -3.62 -1.28 -0.77
N PRO A 86 -2.55 -0.67 -0.25
CA PRO A 86 -2.06 0.64 -0.73
C PRO A 86 -1.68 0.65 -2.22
N SER A 87 -1.45 -0.52 -2.81
CA SER A 87 -1.26 -0.72 -4.25
C SER A 87 -2.54 -0.70 -5.07
N GLY A 88 -3.72 -0.65 -4.44
CA GLY A 88 -5.03 -0.68 -5.10
C GLY A 88 -5.56 -2.09 -5.37
N VAL A 89 -4.89 -3.14 -4.90
CA VAL A 89 -5.43 -4.52 -5.01
C VAL A 89 -6.56 -4.67 -3.99
N ARG A 90 -7.76 -4.97 -4.49
CA ARG A 90 -8.94 -5.31 -3.71
C ARG A 90 -9.04 -6.83 -3.56
N ILE A 91 -9.23 -7.30 -2.34
CA ILE A 91 -9.42 -8.72 -2.01
C ILE A 91 -10.76 -8.82 -1.29
N THR A 92 -11.67 -9.61 -1.85
CA THR A 92 -13.00 -9.88 -1.28
C THR A 92 -13.09 -11.36 -0.93
N ILE A 93 -13.49 -11.66 0.30
CA ILE A 93 -13.69 -13.01 0.83
C ILE A 93 -15.19 -13.22 0.99
N TYR A 94 -15.68 -14.32 0.42
CA TYR A 94 -17.07 -14.76 0.50
C TYR A 94 -17.13 -16.03 1.35
N ASN A 95 -18.26 -16.25 2.05
CA ASN A 95 -18.57 -17.50 2.74
C ASN A 95 -19.28 -18.50 1.81
#